data_AF-A0A924L0E7-F1
#
_entry.id   AF-A0A924L0E7-F1
#
_cell.length_a   1.000
_cell.length_b   1.000
_cell.length_c   1.000
_cell.angle_alpha   90.00
_cell.angle_beta   90.00
_cell.angle_gamma   90.00
#
_symmetry.space_group_name_H-M   'P 1'
#
loop_
_entity.id
_entity.type
_entity.pdbx_description
1 polymer ?
#
loop_
_entity_poly.entity_id
_entity_poly.type
_entity_poly.pdbx_seq_one_letter_code
_entity_poly.pdbx_strand_id
1 'polypeptide(L)' 'WQFWQQHNKPIVILNRQMFAEIVFYMHQNPVASGSVYASEQWVYSSAKHFAKNDGIIKLAEFC' A
#
# COMPACT_ATOMS: atom_id res chain seq x y z
N TRP A 1 7.86 -18.55 23.72
CA TRP A 1 8.02 -18.48 22.26
C TRP A 1 7.47 -17.14 21.80
N GLN A 2 8.24 -16.36 21.04
CA GLN A 2 7.88 -15.01 20.58
C GLN A 2 7.88 -15.00 19.05
N PHE A 3 6.70 -14.88 18.43
CA PHE A 3 6.52 -14.85 16.98
C PHE A 3 6.67 -13.44 16.39
N TRP A 4 6.13 -12.42 17.07
CA TRP A 4 6.12 -11.04 16.60
C TRP A 4 7.40 -10.28 16.92
N GLN A 5 7.86 -9.48 15.98
CA GLN A 5 8.90 -8.48 16.23
C GLN A 5 8.31 -7.32 17.04
N GLN A 6 9.07 -6.81 18.02
CA GLN A 6 8.61 -5.73 18.91
C GLN A 6 8.88 -4.31 18.35
N HIS A 7 9.63 -4.18 17.25
CA HIS A 7 10.11 -2.90 16.72
C HIS A 7 9.16 -2.26 15.68
N ASN A 8 7.89 -2.01 16.04
CA ASN A 8 6.97 -1.33 15.12
C ASN A 8 7.45 0.12 14.80
N LYS A 9 7.07 0.60 13.62
CA LYS A 9 7.40 1.96 13.13
C LYS A 9 6.12 2.68 12.72
N PRO A 10 5.27 3.11 13.67
CA PRO A 10 4.05 3.85 13.34
C PRO A 10 4.39 5.22 12.76
N ILE A 11 3.66 5.62 11.73
CA ILE A 11 3.78 6.93 11.08
C ILE A 11 2.37 7.53 10.99
N VAL A 12 2.18 8.73 11.53
CA VAL A 12 0.91 9.46 11.44
C VAL A 12 0.83 10.16 10.09
N ILE A 13 -0.28 9.97 9.38
CA ILE A 13 -0.54 10.62 8.10
C ILE A 13 -1.18 11.99 8.37
N LEU A 14 -0.50 13.06 7.97
CA LEU A 14 -0.92 14.43 8.29
C LEU A 14 -1.63 15.14 7.15
N ASN A 15 -1.43 14.69 5.91
CA ASN A 15 -1.99 15.34 4.72
C ASN A 15 -2.10 14.35 3.55
N ARG A 16 -2.74 14.80 2.47
CA ARG A 16 -3.00 13.99 1.27
C ARG A 16 -1.72 13.60 0.52
N GLN A 17 -0.73 14.49 0.46
CA GLN A 17 0.54 14.20 -0.20
C GLN A 17 1.25 13.03 0.50
N MET A 18 1.34 13.09 1.83
CA MET A 18 1.93 12.03 2.64
C MET A 18 1.17 10.71 2.50
N PHE A 19 -0.16 10.76 2.40
CA PHE A 19 -0.96 9.58 2.10
C PHE A 19 -0.55 8.96 0.76
N ALA A 20 -0.47 9.76 -0.32
CA ALA A 20 -0.10 9.28 -1.64
C ALA A 20 1.31 8.66 -1.66
N GLU A 21 2.28 9.30 -1.02
CA GLU A 21 3.66 8.79 -0.90
C GLU A 21 3.72 7.44 -0.18
N ILE A 22 3.01 7.31 0.96
CA ILE A 22 2.97 6.09 1.74
C ILE A 22 2.25 4.96 1.00
N VAL A 23 1.11 5.26 0.37
CA VAL A 23 0.37 4.27 -0.42
C VAL A 23 1.22 3.76 -1.59
N PHE A 24 1.88 4.65 -2.31
CA PHE A 24 2.79 4.29 -3.39
C PHE A 24 3.94 3.39 -2.88
N TYR A 25 4.57 3.75 -1.76
CA TYR A 25 5.61 2.93 -1.14
C TYR A 25 5.11 1.52 -0.79
N MET A 26 3.93 1.41 -0.16
CA MET A 26 3.34 0.12 0.21
C MET A 26 3.04 -0.75 -1.02
N HIS A 27 2.47 -0.18 -2.08
CA HIS A 27 2.16 -0.90 -3.32
C HIS A 27 3.42 -1.32 -4.09
N GLN A 28 4.49 -0.54 -4.04
CA GLN A 28 5.75 -0.86 -4.72
C GLN A 28 6.64 -1.83 -3.95
N ASN A 29 6.40 -2.08 -2.66
CA ASN A 29 7.23 -2.97 -1.86
C ASN A 29 7.40 -4.39 -2.47
N PRO A 30 6.34 -5.06 -2.95
CA PRO A 30 6.48 -6.37 -3.62
C PRO A 30 7.29 -6.33 -4.93
N VAL A 31 7.34 -5.18 -5.61
CA VAL A 31 8.15 -4.98 -6.81
C VAL A 31 9.62 -4.77 -6.41
N ALA A 32 9.86 -3.92 -5.42
CA ALA A 32 11.20 -3.65 -4.90
C ALA A 32 11.85 -4.90 -4.27
N SER A 33 11.06 -5.79 -3.68
CA SER A 33 11.55 -7.09 -3.17
C SER A 33 11.75 -8.15 -4.27
N GLY A 34 11.43 -7.84 -5.53
CA GLY A 34 11.53 -8.77 -6.66
C GLY A 34 10.50 -9.90 -6.66
N SER A 35 9.42 -9.77 -5.87
CA SER A 35 8.39 -10.79 -5.77
C SER A 35 7.41 -10.77 -6.95
N VAL A 36 7.19 -9.59 -7.55
CA VAL A 36 6.36 -9.39 -8.74
C VAL A 36 6.98 -8.32 -9.65
N TYR A 37 6.58 -8.28 -10.92
CA TYR A 37 7.05 -7.28 -11.87
C TYR A 37 6.21 -5.99 -11.85
N ALA A 38 4.96 -6.07 -11.40
CA ALA A 38 4.06 -4.93 -11.25
C ALA A 38 3.29 -5.03 -9.92
N SER A 39 2.99 -3.88 -9.31
CA SER A 39 2.36 -3.83 -7.97
C SER A 39 0.96 -4.46 -7.95
N GLU A 40 0.20 -4.33 -9.03
CA GLU A 40 -1.15 -4.89 -9.18
C GLU A 40 -1.17 -6.42 -9.25
N GLN A 41 -0.02 -7.07 -9.48
CA GLN A 41 0.11 -8.53 -9.47
C GLN A 41 0.15 -9.09 -8.03
N TRP A 42 0.43 -8.26 -7.03
CA TRP A 42 0.52 -8.71 -5.64
C TRP A 42 -0.87 -8.86 -5.02
N VAL A 43 -1.36 -10.11 -4.97
CA VAL A 43 -2.71 -10.47 -4.51
C VAL A 43 -2.99 -10.11 -3.05
N TYR A 44 -1.94 -9.97 -2.22
CA TYR A 44 -2.06 -9.57 -0.81
C TYR A 44 -1.92 -8.06 -0.61
N SER A 45 -2.23 -7.25 -1.62
CA SER A 45 -2.32 -5.80 -1.50
C SER A 45 -3.59 -5.24 -2.12
N SER A 46 -3.88 -3.99 -1.80
CA SER A 46 -4.93 -3.21 -2.44
C SER A 46 -4.54 -2.62 -3.80
N ALA A 47 -3.28 -2.78 -4.26
CA ALA A 47 -2.74 -2.08 -5.43
C ALA A 47 -3.63 -2.20 -6.67
N LYS A 48 -4.05 -3.43 -7.00
CA LYS A 48 -4.93 -3.71 -8.14
C LYS A 48 -6.24 -2.92 -8.09
N HIS A 49 -6.88 -2.87 -6.93
CA HIS A 49 -8.18 -2.23 -6.78
C HIS A 49 -8.08 -0.72 -6.62
N PHE A 50 -6.99 -0.26 -6.03
CA PHE A 50 -6.65 1.15 -5.92
C PHE A 50 -6.46 1.77 -7.31
N ALA A 51 -5.69 1.11 -8.18
CA ALA A 51 -5.41 1.58 -9.55
C ALA A 51 -6.67 1.75 -10.40
N LYS A 52 -7.70 0.91 -10.18
CA LYS A 52 -8.96 0.93 -10.92
C LYS A 52 -10.09 1.68 -10.22
N ASN A 53 -9.87 2.12 -8.98
CA ASN A 53 -10.93 2.58 -8.07
C ASN A 53 -12.14 1.63 -8.03
N ASP A 54 -11.90 0.31 -8.12
CA ASP A 54 -12.92 -0.74 -8.14
C ASP A 54 -13.02 -1.51 -6.81
N GLY A 55 -12.32 -1.03 -5.76
CA GLY A 55 -12.40 -1.57 -4.41
C GLY A 55 -13.77 -1.42 -3.75
N ILE A 56 -13.96 -2.16 -2.65
CA ILE A 56 -15.17 -2.14 -1.82
C ILE A 56 -15.48 -0.72 -1.34
N ILE A 57 -14.45 0.00 -0.93
CA ILE A 57 -14.53 1.41 -0.59
C ILE A 57 -14.13 2.18 -1.83
N LYS A 58 -15.08 2.97 -2.36
CA LYS A 58 -14.78 3.91 -3.43
C LYS A 58 -13.98 5.08 -2.86
N LEU A 59 -12.87 5.39 -3.52
CA LEU A 59 -12.18 6.64 -3.28
C LEU A 59 -13.04 7.74 -3.91
N ALA A 60 -13.32 8.80 -3.13
CA ALA A 60 -13.85 10.03 -3.69
C ALA A 60 -12.95 10.44 -4.87
N GLU A 61 -13.55 10.95 -5.95
CA GLU A 61 -12.85 11.32 -7.19
C GLU A 61 -11.49 11.94 -6.87
N PHE A 62 -10.47 11.44 -7.57
CA PHE A 62 -9.06 11.62 -7.29
C PHE A 62 -8.70 12.95 -6.62
N CYS A 63 -7.85 12.83 -5.58
CA CYS A 63 -7.16 13.93 -4.91
C CYS A 63 -6.70 15.05 -5.86
#